data_AF-A0A3Q8FPT2-F1
#
_entry.id   AF-A0A3Q8FPT2-F1
#
_cell.length_a   1.000
_cell.length_b   1.000
_cell.length_c   1.000
_cell.angle_alpha   90.00
_cell.angle_beta   90.00
_cell.angle_gamma   90.00
#
_symmetry.space_group_name_H-M   'P 1'
#
loop_
_entity.id
_entity.type
_entity.pdbx_description
1 polymer ?
#
loop_
_entity_poly.entity_id
_entity_poly.type
_entity_poly.pdbx_seq_one_letter_code
_entity_poly.pdbx_strand_id
1 'polypeptide(L)'
;MRPSSSYQDLRTAPIRTGWVQTGERWALWWNARAVATVAPDGAPGVRLWMEGQKMWHTKVARAASIRQGKRFAERWCAARLYPGMPLREAVERLVNAAAHRPAQAQLSPLEQQQVRRLADAADQATARIKEALDARGQARTH
;
A
#
# COMPACT_ATOMS: atom_id res chain seq x y z
N MET A 1 -2.08 37.48 4.27
CA MET A 1 -1.64 36.51 3.24
C MET A 1 -0.90 35.39 3.95
N ARG A 2 -1.53 34.22 4.12
CA ARG A 2 -0.93 33.06 4.80
C ARG A 2 -0.42 32.09 3.72
N PRO A 3 0.86 31.68 3.71
CA PRO A 3 1.30 30.70 2.73
C PRO A 3 0.68 29.34 3.06
N SER A 4 0.01 28.79 2.05
CA SER A 4 -0.60 27.46 2.03
C SER A 4 0.48 26.39 2.18
N SER A 5 0.53 25.79 3.36
CA SER A 5 1.23 24.52 3.61
C SER A 5 0.48 23.41 2.87
N SER A 6 0.91 23.07 1.65
CA SER A 6 0.34 21.94 0.90
C SER A 6 1.31 21.28 -0.07
N TYR A 7 2.62 21.50 0.08
CA TYR A 7 3.65 20.91 -0.79
C TYR A 7 4.61 19.96 -0.05
N GLN A 8 4.20 19.42 1.11
CA GLN A 8 4.97 18.37 1.80
C GLN A 8 4.28 17.00 1.87
N ASP A 9 3.05 16.85 1.38
CA ASP A 9 2.31 15.57 1.39
C ASP A 9 2.66 14.63 0.22
N LEU A 10 3.76 14.88 -0.49
CA LEU A 10 4.22 14.06 -1.62
C LEU A 10 5.12 12.88 -1.19
N ARG A 11 5.20 12.56 0.11
CA ARG A 11 5.96 11.40 0.59
C ARG A 11 5.07 10.39 1.32
N THR A 12 4.75 9.32 0.59
CA THR A 12 4.25 8.04 1.11
C THR A 12 2.75 8.00 1.40
N ALA A 13 1.92 8.16 0.37
CA ALA A 13 0.55 7.66 0.47
C ALA A 13 0.60 6.14 0.73
N PRO A 14 -0.07 5.62 1.79
CA PRO A 14 -0.10 4.18 2.03
C PRO A 14 -0.61 3.49 0.78
N ILE A 15 0.07 2.41 0.35
CA ILE A 15 -0.37 1.58 -0.76
C ILE A 15 -1.82 1.20 -0.47
N ARG A 16 -2.75 1.78 -1.24
CA ARG A 16 -4.18 1.50 -1.04
C ARG A 16 -4.39 0.04 -1.38
N THR A 17 -4.91 -0.71 -0.43
CA THR A 17 -5.23 -2.13 -0.58
C THR A 17 -6.61 -2.40 -0.03
N GLY A 18 -7.41 -3.21 -0.72
CA GLY A 18 -8.80 -3.48 -0.35
C GLY A 18 -9.77 -2.39 -0.84
N TRP A 19 -10.98 -2.38 -0.29
CA TRP A 19 -12.02 -1.43 -0.69
C TRP A 19 -11.78 -0.04 -0.12
N VAL A 20 -11.71 0.95 -1.00
CA VAL A 20 -11.63 2.37 -0.65
C VAL A 20 -12.87 3.08 -1.18
N GLN A 21 -13.53 3.85 -0.33
CA GLN A 21 -14.66 4.69 -0.71
C GLN A 21 -14.16 6.07 -1.14
N THR A 22 -14.72 6.60 -2.22
CA THR A 22 -14.49 7.98 -2.68
C THR A 22 -15.83 8.52 -3.17
N GLY A 23 -16.49 9.33 -2.32
CA GLY A 23 -17.88 9.73 -2.54
C GLY A 23 -18.81 8.51 -2.58
N GLU A 24 -19.61 8.40 -3.64
CA GLU A 24 -20.52 7.27 -3.87
C GLU A 24 -19.86 6.06 -4.54
N ARG A 25 -18.59 6.21 -4.96
CA ARG A 25 -17.83 5.18 -5.64
C ARG A 25 -17.01 4.36 -4.65
N TRP A 26 -16.99 3.06 -4.86
CA TRP A 26 -16.10 2.13 -4.19
C TRP A 26 -15.09 1.58 -5.18
N ALA A 27 -13.80 1.65 -4.85
CA ALA A 27 -12.73 1.06 -5.65
C ALA A 27 -12.02 -0.03 -4.86
N LEU A 28 -11.84 -1.22 -5.46
CA LEU A 28 -11.02 -2.29 -4.92
C LEU A 28 -9.60 -2.11 -5.43
N TRP A 29 -8.66 -1.92 -4.51
CA TRP A 29 -7.27 -1.71 -4.83
C TRP A 29 -6.43 -2.96 -4.60
N TRP A 30 -5.55 -3.25 -5.54
CA TRP A 30 -4.58 -4.34 -5.52
C TRP A 30 -3.26 -3.84 -6.12
N ASN A 31 -2.15 -4.01 -5.40
CA ASN A 31 -0.81 -3.55 -5.83
C ASN A 31 -0.81 -2.10 -6.36
N ALA A 32 -1.38 -1.16 -5.60
CA ALA A 32 -1.50 0.25 -5.96
C ALA A 32 -2.32 0.56 -7.24
N ARG A 33 -3.10 -0.41 -7.76
CA ARG A 33 -4.02 -0.24 -8.89
C ARG A 33 -5.45 -0.55 -8.48
N ALA A 34 -6.40 0.26 -8.93
CA ALA A 34 -7.82 -0.07 -8.84
C ALA A 34 -8.14 -1.19 -9.84
N VAL A 35 -8.55 -2.36 -9.33
CA VAL A 35 -8.90 -3.55 -10.13
C VAL A 35 -10.40 -3.77 -10.23
N ALA A 36 -11.19 -3.12 -9.37
CA ALA A 36 -12.63 -3.03 -9.56
C ALA A 36 -13.17 -1.69 -9.07
N THR A 37 -14.26 -1.24 -9.68
CA THR A 37 -15.02 -0.07 -9.28
C THR A 37 -16.50 -0.42 -9.21
N VAL A 38 -17.16 -0.03 -8.12
CA VAL A 38 -18.62 -0.09 -7.94
C VAL A 38 -19.12 1.34 -7.79
N ALA A 39 -20.05 1.78 -8.62
CA ALA A 39 -20.67 3.09 -8.46
C ALA A 39 -22.14 3.07 -8.89
N PRO A 40 -22.98 3.93 -8.30
CA PRO A 40 -24.24 4.31 -8.92
C PRO A 40 -23.97 4.94 -10.29
N ASP A 41 -24.87 4.71 -11.24
CA ASP A 41 -24.82 5.26 -12.59
C ASP A 41 -26.19 5.80 -13.05
N GLY A 42 -27.03 6.20 -12.07
CA GLY A 42 -28.33 6.82 -12.31
C GLY A 42 -29.48 5.86 -12.62
N ALA A 43 -29.24 4.54 -12.73
CA ALA A 43 -30.31 3.55 -12.82
C ALA A 43 -30.39 2.67 -11.56
N PRO A 44 -31.48 1.89 -11.37
CA PRO A 44 -31.62 1.01 -10.22
C PRO A 44 -30.41 0.06 -10.06
N GLY A 45 -29.86 0.03 -8.85
CA GLY A 45 -28.67 -0.77 -8.53
C GLY A 45 -27.35 -0.03 -8.75
N VAL A 46 -26.31 -0.77 -9.09
CA VAL A 46 -24.94 -0.25 -9.28
C VAL A 46 -24.28 -0.84 -10.52
N ARG A 47 -23.39 -0.07 -11.13
CA ARG A 47 -22.50 -0.52 -12.20
C ARG A 47 -21.14 -0.91 -11.64
N LEU A 48 -20.59 -1.96 -12.24
CA LEU A 48 -19.32 -2.58 -11.88
C LEU A 48 -18.39 -2.51 -13.08
N TRP A 49 -17.16 -2.05 -12.87
CA TRP A 49 -16.06 -2.20 -13.82
C TRP A 49 -14.97 -3.00 -13.14
N MET A 50 -14.47 -4.05 -13.79
CA MET A 50 -13.45 -4.92 -13.22
C MET A 50 -12.38 -5.22 -14.25
N GLU A 51 -11.15 -5.29 -13.76
CA GLU A 51 -9.95 -5.55 -14.55
C GLU A 51 -9.11 -6.65 -13.89
N GLY A 52 -8.61 -7.59 -14.69
CA GLY A 52 -7.67 -8.63 -14.29
C GLY A 52 -6.23 -8.25 -14.66
N GLN A 53 -5.31 -9.23 -14.57
CA GLN A 53 -3.89 -9.00 -14.87
C GLN A 53 -3.62 -8.65 -16.34
N LYS A 54 -4.44 -9.18 -17.25
CA LYS A 54 -4.28 -9.03 -18.71
C LYS A 54 -5.21 -7.96 -19.24
N MET A 55 -4.80 -7.23 -20.28
CA MET A 55 -5.58 -6.13 -20.87
C MET A 55 -6.97 -6.58 -21.39
N TRP A 56 -7.12 -7.83 -21.81
CA TRP A 56 -8.40 -8.40 -22.26
C TRP A 56 -9.24 -8.99 -21.11
N HIS A 57 -8.72 -9.04 -19.89
CA HIS A 57 -9.51 -9.38 -18.71
C HIS A 57 -10.22 -8.13 -18.20
N THR A 58 -11.13 -7.57 -18.99
CA THR A 58 -12.00 -6.47 -18.57
C THR A 58 -13.45 -6.95 -18.57
N LYS A 59 -14.23 -6.50 -17.58
CA LYS A 59 -15.66 -6.82 -17.51
C LYS A 59 -16.44 -5.67 -16.91
N VAL A 60 -17.56 -5.36 -17.55
CA VAL A 60 -18.60 -4.49 -17.00
C VAL A 60 -19.79 -5.35 -16.59
N ALA A 61 -20.37 -5.08 -15.43
CA ALA A 61 -21.54 -5.79 -14.91
C ALA A 61 -22.45 -4.85 -14.11
N ARG A 62 -23.63 -5.34 -13.72
CA ARG A 62 -24.53 -4.65 -12.79
C ARG A 62 -24.90 -5.56 -11.61
N ALA A 63 -25.19 -4.93 -10.48
CA ALA A 63 -25.71 -5.60 -9.30
C ALA A 63 -26.83 -4.77 -8.67
N ALA A 64 -27.73 -5.42 -7.94
CA ALA A 64 -28.86 -4.75 -7.29
C ALA A 64 -28.42 -3.87 -6.10
N SER A 65 -27.23 -4.12 -5.54
CA SER A 65 -26.70 -3.35 -4.41
C SER A 65 -25.18 -3.27 -4.43
N ILE A 66 -24.62 -2.28 -3.71
CA ILE A 66 -23.17 -2.15 -3.49
C ILE A 66 -22.61 -3.42 -2.87
N ARG A 67 -23.27 -4.00 -1.87
CA ARG A 67 -22.80 -5.23 -1.19
C ARG A 67 -22.68 -6.40 -2.14
N GLN A 68 -23.69 -6.62 -2.98
CA GLN A 68 -23.66 -7.67 -4.00
C GLN A 68 -22.58 -7.39 -5.04
N GLY A 69 -22.47 -6.13 -5.48
CA GLY A 69 -21.47 -5.70 -6.44
C GLY A 69 -20.04 -5.92 -5.96
N LYS A 70 -19.75 -5.56 -4.70
CA LYS A 70 -18.44 -5.80 -4.07
C LYS A 70 -18.10 -7.29 -4.03
N ARG A 71 -19.01 -8.15 -3.56
CA ARG A 71 -18.76 -9.61 -3.50
C ARG A 71 -18.54 -10.23 -4.87
N PHE A 72 -19.28 -9.78 -5.88
CA PHE A 72 -19.08 -10.24 -7.24
C PHE A 72 -17.71 -9.82 -7.77
N ALA A 73 -17.35 -8.55 -7.58
CA ALA A 73 -16.06 -8.01 -8.00
C ALA A 73 -14.88 -8.70 -7.30
N GLU A 74 -14.96 -8.93 -5.98
CA GLU A 74 -13.96 -9.66 -5.21
C GLU A 74 -13.68 -11.04 -5.81
N ARG A 75 -14.72 -11.84 -6.04
CA ARG A 75 -14.57 -13.20 -6.60
C ARG A 75 -14.04 -13.17 -8.02
N TRP A 76 -14.55 -12.25 -8.85
CA TRP A 76 -14.16 -12.15 -10.25
C TRP A 76 -12.69 -11.70 -10.41
N CYS A 77 -12.26 -10.71 -9.62
CA CYS A 77 -10.89 -10.23 -9.59
C CYS A 77 -9.96 -11.28 -8.98
N ALA A 78 -10.31 -11.89 -7.85
CA ALA A 78 -9.48 -12.91 -7.19
C ALA A 78 -9.13 -14.07 -8.12
N ALA A 79 -10.12 -14.61 -8.85
CA ALA A 79 -9.89 -15.70 -9.81
C ALA A 79 -8.93 -15.34 -10.96
N ARG A 80 -8.77 -14.05 -11.27
CA ARG A 80 -7.93 -13.55 -12.38
C ARG A 80 -6.60 -12.97 -11.93
N LEU A 81 -6.51 -12.49 -10.70
CA LEU A 81 -5.29 -11.96 -10.09
C LEU A 81 -4.44 -13.07 -9.48
N TYR A 82 -5.06 -14.18 -9.07
CA TYR A 82 -4.38 -15.33 -8.45
C TYR A 82 -4.83 -16.66 -9.08
N PRO A 83 -4.49 -16.93 -10.36
CA PRO A 83 -4.99 -18.10 -11.09
C PRO A 83 -4.52 -19.47 -10.55
N GLY A 84 -3.54 -19.51 -9.65
CA GLY A 84 -3.05 -20.73 -9.00
C GLY A 84 -3.47 -20.89 -7.54
N MET A 85 -4.32 -20.01 -7.01
CA MET A 85 -4.72 -20.01 -5.60
C MET A 85 -6.20 -20.40 -5.46
N PRO A 86 -6.58 -21.18 -4.43
CA PRO A 86 -7.99 -21.46 -4.14
C PRO A 86 -8.79 -20.16 -4.01
N LEU A 87 -9.98 -20.09 -4.61
CA LEU A 87 -10.74 -18.83 -4.71
C LEU A 87 -11.00 -18.18 -3.36
N ARG A 88 -11.24 -18.97 -2.31
CA ARG A 88 -11.47 -18.49 -0.94
C ARG A 88 -10.24 -17.73 -0.42
N GLU A 89 -9.06 -18.35 -0.50
CA GLU A 89 -7.78 -17.75 -0.09
C GLU A 89 -7.44 -16.54 -0.96
N ALA A 90 -7.70 -16.61 -2.26
CA ALA A 90 -7.47 -15.51 -3.18
C ALA A 90 -8.32 -14.27 -2.83
N VAL A 91 -9.59 -14.47 -2.44
CA VAL A 91 -10.47 -13.38 -1.96
C VAL A 91 -9.98 -12.85 -0.62
N GLU A 92 -9.63 -13.71 0.33
CA GLU A 92 -9.09 -13.31 1.63
C GLU A 92 -7.83 -12.46 1.46
N ARG A 93 -6.89 -12.89 0.62
CA ARG A 93 -5.67 -12.16 0.30
C ARG A 93 -5.96 -10.83 -0.39
N LEU A 94 -6.93 -10.79 -1.30
CA LEU A 94 -7.30 -9.58 -2.04
C LEU A 94 -7.95 -8.52 -1.15
N VAL A 95 -8.82 -8.93 -0.21
CA VAL A 95 -9.59 -8.02 0.64
C VAL A 95 -8.83 -7.66 1.93
N ASN A 96 -8.09 -8.60 2.53
CA ASN A 96 -7.31 -8.39 3.76
C ASN A 96 -5.86 -7.94 3.49
N ALA A 97 -5.58 -7.36 2.32
CA ALA A 97 -4.22 -6.97 1.93
C ALA A 97 -3.56 -5.92 2.85
N ALA A 98 -4.30 -5.26 3.75
CA ALA A 98 -3.73 -4.47 4.85
C ALA A 98 -2.84 -5.31 5.80
N ALA A 99 -3.05 -6.64 5.89
CA ALA A 99 -2.21 -7.56 6.67
C ALA A 99 -0.95 -8.00 5.92
N HIS A 100 -0.89 -7.80 4.60
CA HIS A 100 0.26 -8.17 3.78
C HIS A 100 1.01 -6.90 3.42
N ARG A 101 1.84 -6.43 4.37
CA ARG A 101 2.98 -5.56 4.04
C ARG A 101 3.64 -6.17 2.80
N PRO A 102 3.91 -5.40 1.73
CA PRO A 102 4.67 -5.95 0.60
C PRO A 102 5.89 -6.62 1.23
N ALA A 103 6.10 -7.90 0.92
CA ALA A 103 7.28 -8.63 1.38
C ALA A 103 8.44 -7.66 1.17
N GLN A 104 9.08 -7.24 2.27
CA GLN A 104 10.05 -6.14 2.27
C GLN A 104 10.88 -6.31 1.02
N ALA A 105 10.83 -5.32 0.12
CA ALA A 105 11.57 -5.38 -1.14
C ALA A 105 12.99 -5.80 -0.77
N GLN A 106 13.38 -7.02 -1.16
CA GLN A 106 14.64 -7.58 -0.70
C GLN A 106 15.71 -6.65 -1.25
N LEU A 107 16.37 -5.93 -0.36
CA LEU A 107 17.43 -4.99 -0.72
C LEU A 107 18.43 -5.77 -1.57
N SER A 108 18.77 -5.22 -2.72
CA SER A 108 19.84 -5.79 -3.55
C SER A 108 21.13 -5.90 -2.72
N PRO A 109 22.06 -6.82 -3.07
CA PRO A 109 23.31 -6.98 -2.33
C PRO A 109 24.08 -5.66 -2.12
N LEU A 110 23.99 -4.75 -3.09
CA LEU A 110 24.60 -3.42 -3.03
C LEU A 110 23.92 -2.53 -1.98
N GLU A 111 22.59 -2.51 -1.94
CA GLU A 111 21.82 -1.73 -0.96
C GLU A 111 22.05 -2.27 0.46
N GLN A 112 22.15 -3.58 0.64
CA GLN A 112 22.50 -4.19 1.92
C GLN A 112 23.87 -3.74 2.40
N GLN A 113 24.86 -3.72 1.51
CA GLN A 113 26.20 -3.25 1.84
C GLN A 113 26.19 -1.76 2.20
N GLN A 114 25.38 -0.95 1.52
CA GLN A 114 25.25 0.48 1.81
C GLN A 114 24.58 0.74 3.17
N VAL A 115 23.53 -0.02 3.51
CA VAL A 115 22.90 0.02 4.84
C VAL A 115 23.92 -0.37 5.91
N ARG A 116 24.76 -1.39 5.66
CA ARG A 116 25.80 -1.81 6.60
C ARG A 116 26.81 -0.69 6.85
N ARG A 117 27.33 -0.06 5.78
CA ARG A 117 28.27 1.06 5.90
C ARG A 117 27.67 2.25 6.65
N LEU A 118 26.38 2.54 6.43
CA LEU A 118 25.68 3.62 7.14
C LEU A 118 25.53 3.30 8.63
N ALA A 119 25.25 2.05 8.99
CA ALA A 119 25.19 1.62 10.39
C ALA A 119 26.56 1.74 11.07
N ASP A 120 27.62 1.23 10.43
CA ASP A 120 28.98 1.30 10.98
C ASP A 120 29.45 2.76 11.17
N ALA A 121 29.10 3.66 10.24
CA ALA A 121 29.40 5.08 10.37
C ALA A 121 28.60 5.75 11.50
N ALA A 122 27.34 5.36 11.71
CA ALA A 122 26.51 5.87 12.78
C ALA A 122 27.03 5.43 14.16
N ASP A 123 27.49 4.19 14.29
CA ASP A 123 28.10 3.68 15.53
C ASP A 123 29.39 4.44 15.87
N GLN A 124 30.25 4.67 14.88
CA GLN A 124 31.47 5.47 15.08
C GLN A 124 31.18 6.92 15.46
N ALA A 125 30.17 7.54 14.83
CA ALA A 125 29.76 8.89 15.19
C ALA A 125 29.24 8.95 16.64
N THR A 126 28.47 7.95 17.05
CA THR A 126 27.91 7.86 18.40
C THR A 126 29.00 7.65 19.45
N ALA A 127 30.00 6.81 19.15
CA ALA A 127 31.17 6.61 20.02
C ALA A 127 31.95 7.92 20.21
N ARG A 128 32.26 8.65 19.13
CA ARG A 128 32.97 9.94 19.20
C ARG A 128 32.20 10.99 19.99
N ILE A 129 30.88 11.06 19.82
CA ILE A 129 30.03 11.98 20.59
C ILE A 129 30.09 11.66 22.08
N LYS A 130 30.02 10.37 22.44
CA LYS A 130 30.11 9.94 23.83
C LYS A 130 31.46 10.28 24.46
N GLU A 131 32.57 9.99 23.77
CA GLU A 131 33.92 10.35 24.22
C GLU A 131 34.09 11.86 24.43
N ALA A 132 33.58 12.68 23.50
CA ALA A 132 33.64 14.14 23.62
C ALA A 132 32.81 14.68 24.80
N LEU A 133 31.68 14.05 25.11
CA LEU A 133 30.86 14.39 26.27
C LEU A 133 31.54 13.99 27.58
N ASP A 134 32.14 12.80 27.64
CA ASP A 134 32.88 12.32 28.82
C ASP A 134 34.10 13.22 29.12
N ALA A 135 34.87 13.60 28.08
CA ALA A 135 36.00 14.52 28.22
C ALA A 135 35.57 15.92 28.72
N ARG A 136 34.43 16.43 28.25
CA ARG A 136 33.85 17.70 28.75
C ARG A 136 33.35 17.61 30.19
N GLY A 137 32.87 16.45 30.62
CA GLY A 137 32.49 16.20 32.01
C GLY A 137 33.70 16.22 32.94
N GLN A 138 34.79 15.55 32.54
CA GLN A 138 36.04 15.50 33.30
C GLN A 138 36.75 16.86 33.38
N ALA A 139 36.74 17.65 32.30
CA ALA A 139 37.31 19.00 32.28
C ALA A 139 36.55 20.02 33.15
N ARG A 140 35.32 19.69 33.60
CA ARG A 140 34.51 20.52 34.50
C ARG A 140 34.66 20.16 35.99
N THR A 141 35.33 19.04 36.30
CA THR A 141 35.51 18.53 37.67
C THR A 141 36.92 18.76 38.23
N HIS A 142 37.81 19.40 37.46
CA HIS A 142 39.11 19.92 37.86
C HIS A 142 39.10 21.45 37.87
#